data_AF-A0A849ZVV8-F1
#
_entry.id   AF-A0A849ZVV8-F1
#
_cell.length_a   1.000
_cell.length_b   1.000
_cell.length_c   1.000
_cell.angle_alpha   90.00
_cell.angle_beta   90.00
_cell.angle_gamma   90.00
#
_symmetry.space_group_name_H-M   'P 1'
#
loop_
_entity.id
_entity.type
_entity.pdbx_description
1 polymer ?
#
loop_
_entity_poly.entity_id
_entity_poly.type
_entity_poly.pdbx_seq_one_letter_code
_entity_poly.pdbx_strand_id
1 'polypeptide(L)'
;MLTPIEAPDDATALTSSSALPALPAGAPRHQRLATVVVERPRCPSCNGVRLQKYRSIADQGDGSALAWVRCLADGCGCRFKLLME
;
A
#
# COMPACT_ATOMS: atom_id res chain seq x y z
N MET A 1 38.51 29.82 8.10
CA MET A 1 39.01 28.91 9.16
C MET A 1 38.13 27.67 9.11
N LEU A 2 38.65 26.58 8.52
CA LEU A 2 37.94 25.31 8.33
C LEU A 2 38.33 24.37 9.47
N THR A 3 37.35 23.84 10.21
CA THR A 3 37.57 22.81 11.22
C THR A 3 37.48 21.41 10.59
N PRO A 4 38.41 20.48 10.88
CA PRO A 4 38.42 19.13 10.32
C PRO A 4 37.37 18.22 10.98
N ILE A 5 36.87 17.28 10.17
CA ILE A 5 35.93 16.22 10.54
C ILE A 5 36.74 15.03 11.05
N GLU A 6 36.59 14.69 12.34
CA GLU A 6 37.14 13.46 12.92
C GLU A 6 36.18 12.29 12.68
N ALA A 7 36.67 11.29 11.96
CA ALA A 7 36.04 9.98 11.82
C ALA A 7 36.87 8.96 12.65
N PRO A 8 36.26 8.20 13.57
CA PRO A 8 36.93 7.05 14.16
C PRO A 8 36.68 5.79 13.31
N ASP A 9 37.79 5.26 12.80
CA ASP A 9 38.02 3.86 12.44
C ASP A 9 37.83 2.96 13.67
N ASP A 10 36.89 2.02 13.62
CA ASP A 10 37.05 0.75 14.35
C ASP A 10 36.32 -0.37 13.59
N ALA A 11 37.04 -0.95 12.64
CA ALA A 11 36.65 -2.17 11.96
C ALA A 11 37.01 -3.38 12.85
N THR A 12 36.16 -3.69 13.83
CA THR A 12 36.25 -4.97 14.54
C THR A 12 35.62 -6.08 13.70
N ALA A 13 36.48 -6.99 13.28
CA ALA A 13 36.17 -8.15 12.47
C ALA A 13 35.63 -9.33 13.30
N LEU A 14 34.69 -10.04 12.67
CA LEU A 14 34.58 -11.50 12.60
C LEU A 14 34.00 -12.33 13.77
N THR A 15 32.96 -13.07 13.37
CA THR A 15 32.62 -14.46 13.72
C THR A 15 31.73 -14.69 14.94
N SER A 16 30.41 -14.64 14.69
CA SER A 16 29.45 -15.52 15.38
C SER A 16 28.85 -16.44 14.33
N SER A 17 29.48 -17.61 14.17
CA SER A 17 28.87 -18.78 13.55
C SER A 17 28.30 -19.68 14.64
N SER A 18 27.19 -20.35 14.31
CA SER A 18 26.47 -21.37 15.10
C SER A 18 25.32 -20.79 15.95
N ALA A 19 24.07 -21.19 15.79
CA ALA A 19 23.49 -22.22 14.93
C ALA A 19 22.02 -21.82 14.70
N LEU A 20 21.57 -21.84 13.45
CA LEU A 20 20.13 -21.75 13.17
C LEU A 20 19.50 -23.08 13.59
N PRO A 21 18.45 -23.09 14.42
CA PRO A 21 17.75 -24.32 14.77
C PRO A 21 17.17 -24.96 13.50
N ALA A 22 17.32 -26.28 13.38
CA ALA A 22 16.74 -27.05 12.28
C ALA A 22 15.21 -26.84 12.26
N LEU A 23 14.72 -26.15 11.22
CA LEU A 23 13.29 -25.98 10.98
C LEU A 23 12.65 -27.37 10.83
N PRO A 24 11.54 -27.66 11.53
CA PRO A 24 10.88 -28.95 11.42
C PRO A 24 10.48 -29.20 9.96
N ALA A 25 10.81 -30.39 9.46
CA ALA A 25 10.44 -30.90 8.14
C ALA A 25 8.92 -31.13 8.08
N GLY A 26 8.18 -30.04 7.99
CA GLY A 26 6.73 -30.00 7.87
C GLY A 26 6.37 -28.79 7.03
N ALA A 27 6.88 -28.75 5.79
CA ALA A 27 6.53 -27.70 4.85
C ALA A 27 5.00 -27.69 4.67
N PRO A 28 4.31 -26.59 5.02
CA PRO A 28 2.90 -26.48 4.70
C PRO A 28 2.78 -26.56 3.18
N ARG A 29 1.92 -27.47 2.70
CA ARG A 29 1.55 -27.55 1.28
C ARG A 29 1.27 -26.13 0.81
N HIS A 30 2.06 -25.63 -0.14
CA HIS A 30 1.82 -24.33 -0.77
C HIS A 30 0.41 -24.37 -1.35
N GLN A 31 -0.57 -23.84 -0.60
CA GLN A 31 -1.88 -23.56 -1.16
C GLN A 31 -1.63 -22.53 -2.26
N ARG A 32 -1.97 -22.89 -3.49
CA ARG A 32 -1.98 -21.96 -4.61
C ARG A 32 -2.91 -20.82 -4.22
N LEU A 33 -2.32 -19.70 -3.79
CA LEU A 33 -3.06 -18.48 -3.54
C LEU A 33 -3.74 -18.11 -4.85
N ALA A 34 -5.08 -18.06 -4.82
CA ALA A 34 -5.84 -17.62 -5.98
C ALA A 34 -5.46 -16.16 -6.26
N THR A 35 -4.84 -15.90 -7.41
CA THR A 35 -4.49 -14.54 -7.82
C THR A 35 -5.73 -13.89 -8.42
N VAL A 36 -6.34 -12.95 -7.68
CA VAL A 36 -7.38 -12.07 -8.21
C VAL A 36 -6.69 -10.86 -8.83
N VAL A 37 -6.85 -10.69 -10.14
CA VAL A 37 -6.41 -9.47 -10.83
C VAL A 37 -7.48 -8.41 -10.58
N VAL A 38 -7.11 -7.34 -9.87
CA VAL A 38 -7.99 -6.20 -9.64
C VAL A 38 -7.47 -5.02 -10.44
N GLU A 39 -8.22 -4.60 -11.46
CA GLU A 39 -7.90 -3.38 -12.19
C GLU A 39 -8.11 -2.17 -11.27
N ARG A 40 -7.09 -1.32 -11.15
CA ARG A 40 -7.21 -0.09 -10.38
C ARG A 40 -8.12 0.88 -11.12
N PRO A 41 -9.17 1.42 -10.46
CA PRO A 41 -10.04 2.39 -11.09
C PRO A 41 -9.25 3.63 -11.49
N ARG A 42 -9.56 4.19 -12.65
CA ARG A 42 -8.99 5.44 -13.17
C ARG A 42 -10.05 6.52 -13.23
N CYS A 43 -9.63 7.78 -13.18
CA CYS A 43 -10.57 8.89 -13.37
C CYS A 43 -11.14 8.88 -14.80
N PRO A 44 -12.46 8.90 -15.01
CA PRO A 44 -13.06 8.89 -16.35
C PRO A 44 -12.80 10.18 -17.15
N SER A 45 -12.41 11.28 -16.48
CA SER A 45 -12.15 12.57 -17.13
C SER A 45 -10.70 12.72 -17.57
N CYS A 46 -9.74 12.46 -16.67
CA CYS A 46 -8.31 12.69 -16.92
C CYS A 46 -7.45 11.42 -16.98
N ASN A 47 -8.06 10.24 -16.82
CA ASN A 47 -7.40 8.94 -16.74
C ASN A 47 -6.34 8.79 -15.62
N GLY A 48 -6.34 9.72 -14.66
CA GLY A 48 -5.42 9.75 -13.53
C GLY A 48 -5.70 8.65 -12.50
N VAL A 49 -4.65 8.23 -11.80
CA VAL A 49 -4.70 7.18 -10.76
C VAL A 49 -4.72 7.72 -9.33
N ARG A 50 -4.53 9.05 -9.16
CA ARG A 50 -4.59 9.72 -7.85
C ARG A 50 -6.06 9.91 -7.48
N LEU A 51 -6.62 8.95 -6.77
CA LEU A 51 -8.02 8.91 -6.39
C LEU A 51 -8.17 8.85 -4.86
N GLN A 52 -9.06 9.65 -4.30
CA GLN A 52 -9.43 9.62 -2.88
C GLN A 52 -10.81 9.00 -2.72
N LYS A 53 -10.89 7.90 -1.97
CA LYS A 53 -12.15 7.24 -1.61
C LYS A 53 -12.67 7.81 -0.29
N TYR A 54 -13.96 8.09 -0.22
CA TYR A 54 -14.65 8.50 1.00
C TYR A 54 -16.08 7.97 1.02
N ARG A 55 -16.70 7.94 2.21
CA ARG A 55 -18.07 7.47 2.39
C ARG A 55 -18.97 8.64 2.77
N SER A 56 -20.21 8.62 2.29
CA SER A 56 -21.27 9.47 2.83
C SER A 56 -22.44 8.60 3.25
N ILE A 57 -23.08 8.96 4.35
CA ILE A 57 -24.37 8.35 4.75
C ILE A 57 -25.42 8.94 3.81
N ALA A 58 -26.25 8.12 3.20
CA ALA A 58 -27.39 8.62 2.42
C ALA A 58 -28.42 9.25 3.37
N ASP A 59 -28.84 10.49 3.10
CA ASP A 59 -29.81 11.25 3.92
C ASP A 59 -31.20 10.58 4.02
N GLN A 60 -31.51 9.57 3.21
CA GLN A 60 -32.83 8.92 3.18
C GLN A 60 -33.07 7.87 4.29
N GLY A 61 -32.29 7.86 5.37
CA GLY A 61 -32.61 7.09 6.58
C GLY A 61 -32.41 5.57 6.50
N ASP A 62 -32.15 5.01 5.32
CA ASP A 62 -31.91 3.57 5.12
C ASP A 62 -30.55 3.09 5.67
N GLY A 63 -29.73 3.99 6.23
CA GLY A 63 -28.37 3.67 6.72
C GLY A 63 -27.40 3.25 5.61
N SER A 64 -27.79 3.35 4.34
CA SER A 64 -26.97 2.96 3.21
C SER A 64 -25.76 3.88 3.05
N ALA A 65 -24.56 3.28 3.10
CA ALA A 65 -23.30 4.00 2.91
C ALA A 65 -22.94 4.08 1.43
N LEU A 66 -22.92 5.28 0.87
CA LEU A 66 -22.46 5.51 -0.50
C LEU A 66 -20.94 5.65 -0.53
N ALA A 67 -20.30 4.86 -1.39
CA ALA A 67 -18.87 4.99 -1.67
C ALA A 67 -18.64 5.99 -2.81
N TRP A 68 -17.94 7.08 -2.50
CA TRP A 68 -17.54 8.10 -3.46
C TRP A 68 -16.05 8.08 -3.70
N VAL A 69 -15.67 8.52 -4.89
CA VAL A 69 -14.28 8.72 -5.30
C VAL A 69 -14.13 10.12 -5.85
N ARG A 70 -13.04 10.80 -5.47
CA ARG A 70 -12.62 12.09 -6.02
C ARG A 70 -11.24 11.98 -6.65
N CYS A 71 -11.06 12.54 -7.84
CA CYS A 71 -9.75 12.65 -8.44
C CYS A 71 -8.94 13.79 -7.79
N LEU A 72 -7.72 13.48 -7.38
CA LEU A 72 -6.74 14.42 -6.80
C LEU A 72 -5.71 14.91 -7.83
N ALA A 73 -5.94 14.66 -9.13
CA ALA A 73 -5.13 15.27 -10.17
C ALA A 73 -5.41 16.78 -10.24
N ASP A 74 -4.35 17.57 -10.31
CA ASP A 74 -4.43 19.02 -10.43
C ASP A 74 -5.29 19.42 -11.64
N GLY A 75 -6.31 20.25 -11.39
CA GLY A 75 -7.25 20.71 -12.41
C GLY A 75 -8.40 19.75 -12.77
N CYS A 76 -8.41 18.50 -12.31
CA CYS A 76 -9.52 17.58 -12.60
C CYS A 76 -10.63 17.65 -11.54
N GLY A 77 -10.34 17.27 -10.30
CA GLY A 77 -11.30 17.35 -9.18
C GLY A 77 -12.59 16.53 -9.31
N CYS A 78 -12.78 15.75 -10.40
CA CYS A 78 -14.02 15.04 -10.68
C CYS A 78 -14.40 14.06 -9.55
N ARG A 79 -15.71 13.99 -9.26
CA ARG A 79 -16.30 13.10 -8.25
C ARG A 79 -17.24 12.11 -8.93
N PHE A 80 -17.13 10.83 -8.58
CA PHE A 80 -18.02 9.78 -9.10
C PHE A 80 -18.31 8.72 -8.03
N LYS A 81 -19.40 7.96 -8.22
CA LYS A 81 -19.81 6.87 -7.33
C LYS A 81 -19.05 5.59 -7.70
N LEU A 82 -18.57 4.87 -6.70
CA LEU A 82 -18.08 3.50 -6.87
C LEU A 82 -19.27 2.57 -6.69
N LEU A 83 -19.75 1.99 -7.80
CA LEU A 83 -20.63 0.83 -7.77
C LEU A 83 -19.72 -0.39 -7.66
N MET A 84 -19.64 -1.00 -6.47
CA MET A 84 -19.03 -2.32 -6.35
C MET A 84 -20.18 -3.32 -6.49
N GLU A 85 -20.19 -4.08 -7.58
CA GLU A 85 -21.05 -5.26 -7.76
C GLU A 85 -20.54 -6.43 -6.92
#